data_AF-A0A1L3SQF4-F1
#
_entry.id   AF-A0A1L3SQF4-F1
#
_cell.length_a   1.000
_cell.length_b   1.000
_cell.length_c   1.000
_cell.angle_alpha   90.00
_cell.angle_beta   90.00
_cell.angle_gamma   90.00
#
_symmetry.space_group_name_H-M   'P 1'
#
loop_
_entity.id
_entity.type
_entity.pdbx_description
1 polymer ?
#
loop_
_entity_poly.entity_id
_entity_poly.type
_entity_poly.pdbx_seq_one_letter_code
_entity_poly.pdbx_strand_id
1 'polypeptide(L)'
;MQTGWFDVPVKVAAQQPNAVQSVANARDAADFLLHRWPREWGRQHYAARSACLAVLKGTREPTLAREAFAAAAREADILKEDLEMAENQDLPFDRVVTVSDPVGRVEIGSARQARDYLQSADWPSGGNQEDALNTAQAALDGLLSASDARDRFIEAAQQAGVLIFE
;
A
#
# COMPACT_ATOMS: atom_id res chain seq x y z
N MET A 1 21.35 26.48 3.52
CA MET A 1 20.74 26.41 2.18
C MET A 1 20.43 24.95 1.89
N GLN A 2 19.18 24.54 2.08
CA GLN A 2 18.74 23.14 2.00
C GLN A 2 17.96 22.97 0.69
N THR A 3 18.65 22.98 -0.44
CA THR A 3 18.01 23.04 -1.76
C THR A 3 17.97 21.63 -2.37
N GLY A 4 16.76 21.09 -2.58
CA GLY A 4 16.56 19.82 -3.29
C GLY A 4 15.93 18.68 -2.50
N TRP A 5 15.23 18.97 -1.40
CA TRP A 5 14.34 17.99 -0.77
C TRP A 5 13.11 17.74 -1.66
N PHE A 6 12.70 16.48 -1.72
CA PHE A 6 11.45 16.10 -2.38
C PHE A 6 10.29 16.30 -1.40
N ASP A 7 9.15 16.77 -1.91
CA ASP A 7 7.92 16.90 -1.13
C ASP A 7 7.44 15.52 -0.62
N VAL A 8 7.61 14.51 -1.47
CA VAL A 8 7.38 13.10 -1.13
C VAL A 8 8.67 12.32 -1.41
N PRO A 9 9.24 11.61 -0.42
CA PRO A 9 10.43 10.81 -0.61
C PRO A 9 10.15 9.58 -1.49
N VAL A 10 11.12 9.22 -2.34
CA VAL A 10 10.99 8.06 -3.23
C VAL A 10 11.52 6.81 -2.58
N LYS A 11 10.71 5.75 -2.49
CA LYS A 11 11.15 4.46 -1.94
C LYS A 11 11.56 3.49 -3.05
N VAL A 12 12.79 3.00 -2.98
CA VAL A 12 13.39 2.07 -3.94
C VAL A 12 13.94 0.85 -3.23
N ALA A 13 13.98 -0.30 -3.92
CA ALA A 13 14.65 -1.49 -3.43
C ALA A 13 16.15 -1.20 -3.26
N ALA A 14 16.67 -1.41 -2.06
CA ALA A 14 18.09 -1.28 -1.78
C ALA A 14 18.87 -2.50 -2.29
N GLN A 15 20.20 -2.43 -2.22
CA GLN A 15 21.10 -3.51 -2.65
C GLN A 15 20.90 -4.81 -1.85
N GLN A 16 20.31 -4.73 -0.65
CA GLN A 16 19.98 -5.91 0.15
C GLN A 16 18.57 -6.41 -0.20
N PRO A 17 18.38 -7.74 -0.35
CA PRO A 17 17.05 -8.30 -0.49
C PRO A 17 16.20 -7.89 0.74
N ASN A 18 14.97 -7.43 0.49
CA ASN A 18 14.02 -6.87 1.47
C ASN A 18 14.39 -5.54 2.16
N ALA A 19 15.46 -4.86 1.78
CA ALA A 19 15.71 -3.50 2.28
C ALA A 19 15.09 -2.45 1.34
N VAL A 20 14.40 -1.47 1.91
CA VAL A 20 13.86 -0.32 1.18
C VAL A 20 14.68 0.91 1.53
N GLN A 21 15.21 1.60 0.51
CA GLN A 21 15.88 2.88 0.69
C GLN A 21 14.91 4.01 0.37
N SER A 22 14.76 4.94 1.31
CA SER A 22 13.94 6.13 1.14
C SER A 22 14.81 7.31 0.74
N VAL A 23 14.60 7.80 -0.48
CA VAL A 23 15.34 8.88 -1.11
C VAL A 23 14.56 10.17 -0.93
N ALA A 24 14.94 10.98 0.06
CA ALA A 24 14.22 12.21 0.41
C ALA A 24 14.74 13.47 -0.31
N ASN A 25 15.84 13.37 -1.06
CA ASN A 25 16.46 14.53 -1.69
C ASN A 25 17.23 14.17 -2.96
N ALA A 26 17.46 15.17 -3.82
CA ALA A 26 18.15 14.99 -5.10
C ALA A 26 19.62 14.55 -4.96
N ARG A 27 20.27 14.82 -3.83
CA ARG A 27 21.64 14.37 -3.56
C ARG A 27 21.67 12.87 -3.27
N ASP A 28 20.75 12.38 -2.46
CA ASP A 28 20.58 10.96 -2.14
C ASP A 28 20.18 10.18 -3.41
N ALA A 29 19.30 10.75 -4.24
CA ALA A 29 18.92 10.19 -5.53
C ALA A 29 20.13 10.05 -6.46
N ALA A 30 20.97 11.09 -6.54
CA ALA A 30 22.18 11.07 -7.36
C ALA A 30 23.20 10.03 -6.84
N ASP A 31 23.40 9.95 -5.52
CA ASP A 31 24.29 8.93 -4.92
C ASP A 31 23.79 7.51 -5.20
N PHE A 32 22.48 7.28 -5.05
CA PHE A 32 21.86 6.00 -5.34
C PHE A 32 22.03 5.58 -6.80
N LEU A 33 21.74 6.50 -7.75
CA LEU A 33 21.91 6.25 -9.18
C LEU A 33 23.36 5.92 -9.58
N LEU A 34 24.35 6.46 -8.86
CA LEU A 34 25.77 6.32 -9.20
C LEU A 34 26.43 5.10 -8.53
N HIS A 35 26.11 4.84 -7.27
CA HIS A 35 26.82 3.85 -6.46
C HIS A 35 25.98 2.61 -6.12
N ARG A 36 24.66 2.73 -6.07
CA ARG A 36 23.77 1.68 -5.53
C ARG A 36 22.80 1.09 -6.57
N TRP A 37 22.86 1.55 -7.81
CA TRP A 37 21.96 1.12 -8.87
C TRP A 37 22.24 -0.34 -9.28
N PRO A 38 21.31 -1.28 -9.06
CA PRO A 38 21.58 -2.72 -9.21
C PRO A 38 21.40 -3.24 -10.64
N ARG A 39 20.76 -2.47 -11.54
CA ARG A 39 20.36 -2.91 -12.88
C ARG A 39 21.09 -2.14 -13.99
N GLU A 40 20.91 -2.59 -15.23
CA GLU A 40 21.54 -2.03 -16.42
C GLU A 40 21.18 -0.55 -16.63
N TRP A 41 22.12 0.24 -17.15
CA TRP A 41 21.93 1.68 -17.39
C TRP A 41 21.01 1.90 -18.59
N GLY A 42 19.72 2.09 -18.32
CA GLY A 42 18.71 2.41 -19.33
C GLY A 42 18.64 3.90 -19.69
N ARG A 43 17.82 4.21 -20.71
CA ARG A 43 17.48 5.58 -21.13
C ARG A 43 16.99 6.44 -19.95
N GLN A 44 16.14 5.88 -19.09
CA GLN A 44 15.59 6.63 -17.95
C GLN A 44 16.62 6.87 -16.85
N HIS A 45 17.61 6.00 -16.69
CA HIS A 45 18.71 6.22 -15.74
C HIS A 45 19.49 7.48 -16.10
N TYR A 46 19.79 7.67 -17.38
CA TYR A 46 20.46 8.88 -17.87
C TYR A 46 19.60 10.14 -17.66
N ALA A 47 18.29 10.04 -17.93
CA ALA A 47 17.34 11.13 -17.69
C ALA A 47 17.26 11.50 -16.21
N ALA A 48 17.16 10.51 -15.32
CA ALA A 48 17.14 10.70 -13.87
C ALA A 48 18.42 11.37 -13.35
N ARG A 49 19.59 10.94 -13.82
CA ARG A 49 20.88 11.56 -13.45
C ARG A 49 20.97 13.02 -13.91
N SER A 50 20.55 13.30 -15.13
CA SER A 50 20.53 14.65 -15.68
C SER A 50 19.59 15.56 -14.88
N ALA A 51 18.40 15.06 -14.53
CA ALA A 51 17.45 15.78 -13.70
C ALA A 51 17.97 16.04 -12.28
N CYS A 52 18.55 15.03 -11.61
CA CYS A 52 19.16 15.19 -10.28
C CYS A 52 20.28 16.25 -10.31
N LEU A 53 21.14 16.23 -11.34
CA LEU A 53 22.20 17.22 -11.49
C LEU A 53 21.63 18.63 -11.70
N ALA A 54 20.55 18.78 -12.47
CA ALA A 54 19.91 20.07 -12.69
C ALA A 54 19.30 20.63 -11.39
N VAL A 55 18.70 19.79 -10.55
CA VAL A 55 18.18 20.20 -9.24
C VAL A 55 19.31 20.61 -8.30
N LEU A 56 20.42 19.86 -8.28
CA LEU A 56 21.61 20.23 -7.48
C LEU A 56 22.24 21.54 -7.94
N LYS A 57 22.14 21.88 -9.23
CA LYS A 57 22.56 23.17 -9.79
C LYS A 57 21.55 24.29 -9.56
N GLY A 58 20.37 23.98 -9.00
CA GLY A 58 19.27 24.94 -8.82
C GLY A 58 18.60 25.37 -10.12
N THR A 59 18.79 24.63 -11.22
CA THR A 59 18.21 24.96 -12.54
C THR A 59 16.88 24.26 -12.80
N ARG A 60 16.52 23.25 -12.00
CA ARG A 60 15.24 22.53 -12.07
C ARG A 60 14.65 22.30 -10.70
N GLU A 61 13.35 22.04 -10.70
CA GLU A 61 12.59 21.71 -9.49
C GLU A 61 12.85 20.27 -9.03
N PRO A 62 12.93 20.04 -7.70
CA PRO A 62 13.12 18.71 -7.12
C PRO A 62 12.04 17.72 -7.56
N THR A 63 10.80 18.18 -7.78
CA THR A 63 9.69 17.37 -8.31
C THR A 63 10.04 16.68 -9.62
N LEU A 64 10.70 17.39 -10.54
CA LEU A 64 11.04 16.88 -11.86
C LEU A 64 12.15 15.82 -11.79
N ALA A 65 13.08 15.94 -10.84
CA ALA A 65 14.07 14.90 -10.55
C ALA A 65 13.44 13.68 -9.90
N ARG A 66 12.45 13.87 -9.00
CA ARG A 66 11.67 12.78 -8.42
C ARG A 66 10.96 11.98 -9.50
N GLU A 67 10.23 12.63 -10.40
CA GLU A 67 9.50 11.96 -11.49
C GLU A 67 10.44 11.17 -12.41
N ALA A 68 11.56 11.76 -12.80
CA ALA A 68 12.55 11.07 -13.63
C ALA A 68 13.17 9.87 -12.90
N PHE A 69 13.45 9.99 -11.61
CA PHE A 69 13.97 8.91 -10.78
C PHE A 69 12.93 7.78 -10.59
N ALA A 70 11.67 8.12 -10.34
CA ALA A 70 10.58 7.16 -10.23
C ALA A 70 10.36 6.41 -11.55
N ALA A 71 10.40 7.11 -12.70
CA ALA A 71 10.32 6.48 -14.02
C ALA A 71 11.49 5.50 -14.26
N ALA A 72 12.71 5.87 -13.88
CA ALA A 72 13.87 4.98 -13.97
C ALA A 72 13.74 3.77 -13.04
N ALA A 73 13.25 3.97 -11.82
CA ALA A 73 13.04 2.90 -10.85
C ALA A 73 11.93 1.94 -11.30
N ARG A 74 10.89 2.46 -11.96
CA ARG A 74 9.79 1.66 -12.54
C ARG A 74 10.29 0.81 -13.70
N GLU A 75 11.09 1.37 -14.61
CA GLU A 75 11.70 0.58 -15.70
C GLU A 75 12.67 -0.49 -15.20
N ALA A 76 13.37 -0.24 -14.09
CA ALA A 76 14.28 -1.20 -13.49
C ALA A 76 13.60 -2.25 -12.60
N ASP A 77 12.27 -2.13 -12.39
CA ASP A 77 11.47 -2.97 -11.47
C ASP A 77 11.94 -2.87 -10.00
N ILE A 78 12.47 -1.72 -9.60
CA ILE A 78 12.98 -1.46 -8.24
C ILE A 78 12.16 -0.41 -7.49
N LEU A 79 11.17 0.22 -8.12
CA LEU A 79 10.31 1.21 -7.47
C LEU A 79 9.41 0.50 -6.46
N LYS A 80 9.55 0.85 -5.17
CA LYS A 80 8.72 0.32 -4.08
C LYS A 80 7.55 1.25 -3.72
N GLU A 81 7.52 2.45 -4.30
CA GLU A 81 6.47 3.46 -4.09
C GLU A 81 5.08 3.01 -4.60
N ASP A 82 5.02 2.11 -5.58
CA ASP A 82 3.78 1.49 -6.10
C ASP A 82 3.36 0.27 -5.25
N LEU A 83 4.33 -0.38 -4.58
CA LEU A 83 4.10 -1.58 -3.77
C LEU A 83 3.76 -1.29 -2.31
N GLU A 84 3.91 -0.06 -1.83
CA GLU A 84 3.35 0.32 -0.52
C GLU A 84 1.82 0.37 -0.50
N MET A 85 1.16 0.09 -1.63
CA MET A 85 -0.26 -0.21 -1.67
C MET A 85 -0.58 -1.69 -1.34
N ALA A 86 0.42 -2.58 -1.23
CA ALA A 86 0.20 -4.01 -1.00
C ALA A 86 0.52 -4.50 0.42
N GLU A 87 1.27 -3.75 1.25
CA GLU A 87 1.64 -4.23 2.60
C GLU A 87 0.89 -3.53 3.76
N ASN A 88 0.08 -2.51 3.48
CA ASN A 88 -0.76 -1.85 4.49
C ASN A 88 -2.25 -1.93 4.14
N GLN A 89 -2.69 -3.09 3.65
CA GLN A 89 -4.07 -3.40 3.31
C GLN A 89 -4.93 -3.66 4.56
N ASP A 90 -5.03 -2.68 5.44
CA ASP A 90 -6.30 -2.51 6.14
C ASP A 90 -7.24 -1.92 5.11
N LEU A 91 -7.76 -2.73 4.18
CA LEU A 91 -8.71 -2.30 3.14
C LEU A 91 -9.92 -1.73 3.88
N PRO A 92 -9.97 -0.40 4.08
CA PRO A 92 -10.88 0.17 5.04
C PRO A 92 -12.23 0.23 4.35
N PHE A 93 -13.26 -0.14 5.09
CA PHE A 93 -14.61 -0.02 4.62
C PHE A 93 -14.98 1.46 4.54
N ASP A 94 -15.77 1.82 3.52
CA ASP A 94 -16.38 3.15 3.42
C ASP A 94 -17.22 3.48 4.67
N ARG A 95 -17.79 2.45 5.30
CA ARG A 95 -18.55 2.57 6.54
C ARG A 95 -18.30 1.37 7.45
N VAL A 96 -17.99 1.66 8.71
CA VAL A 96 -17.82 0.65 9.76
C VAL A 96 -19.08 -0.21 9.87
N VAL A 97 -18.88 -1.51 10.11
CA VAL A 97 -19.95 -2.47 10.36
C VAL A 97 -19.89 -2.87 11.81
N THR A 98 -20.98 -2.61 12.53
CA THR A 98 -21.11 -2.93 13.94
C THR A 98 -21.76 -4.30 14.11
N VAL A 99 -21.06 -5.22 14.78
CA VAL A 99 -21.60 -6.54 15.12
C VAL A 99 -21.74 -6.68 16.63
N SER A 100 -22.78 -7.40 17.05
CA SER A 100 -23.03 -7.80 18.43
C SER A 100 -22.43 -9.17 18.65
N ASP A 101 -21.46 -9.26 19.54
CA ASP A 101 -20.84 -10.48 19.97
C ASP A 101 -21.14 -10.71 21.48
N PRO A 102 -21.02 -11.93 22.02
CA PRO A 102 -21.19 -12.22 23.46
C PRO A 102 -20.29 -11.40 24.40
N VAL A 103 -19.13 -10.90 23.94
CA VAL A 103 -18.19 -10.04 24.68
C VAL A 103 -18.58 -8.55 24.56
N GLY A 104 -19.31 -8.15 23.52
CA GLY A 104 -19.90 -6.82 23.41
C GLY A 104 -20.25 -6.35 22.00
N ARG A 105 -19.88 -5.11 21.71
CA ARG A 105 -20.05 -4.49 20.39
C ARG A 105 -18.67 -4.43 19.73
N VAL A 106 -18.54 -5.05 18.58
CA VAL A 106 -17.31 -5.02 17.77
C VAL A 106 -17.55 -4.17 16.54
N GLU A 107 -16.68 -3.19 16.32
CA GLU A 107 -16.69 -2.31 15.16
C GLU A 107 -15.67 -2.83 14.15
N ILE A 108 -16.16 -3.27 12.99
CA ILE A 108 -15.35 -3.76 11.89
C ILE A 108 -15.19 -2.63 10.87
N GLY A 109 -14.02 -2.02 10.85
CA GLY A 109 -13.67 -0.93 9.94
C GLY A 109 -12.95 -1.37 8.68
N SER A 110 -12.60 -2.65 8.52
CA SER A 110 -11.79 -3.11 7.40
C SER A 110 -12.01 -4.57 7.03
N ALA A 111 -11.63 -4.92 5.79
CA ALA A 111 -11.70 -6.30 5.30
C ALA A 111 -10.82 -7.26 6.12
N ARG A 112 -9.69 -6.78 6.64
CA ARG A 112 -8.80 -7.57 7.51
C ARG A 112 -9.47 -7.87 8.85
N GLN A 113 -10.09 -6.86 9.45
CA GLN A 113 -10.78 -6.97 10.72
C GLN A 113 -12.03 -7.87 10.58
N ALA A 114 -12.73 -7.77 9.43
CA ALA A 114 -13.85 -8.66 9.09
C ALA A 114 -13.40 -10.12 8.99
N ARG A 115 -12.29 -10.38 8.29
CA ARG A 115 -11.71 -11.72 8.17
C ARG A 115 -11.29 -12.28 9.54
N ASP A 116 -10.58 -11.49 10.34
CA ASP A 116 -10.13 -11.88 11.68
C ASP A 116 -11.31 -12.26 12.58
N TYR A 117 -12.38 -11.44 12.54
CA TYR A 117 -13.62 -11.72 13.25
C TYR A 117 -14.32 -12.99 12.75
N LEU A 118 -14.40 -13.20 11.43
CA LEU A 118 -14.94 -14.43 10.83
C LEU A 118 -14.11 -15.66 11.16
N GLN A 119 -12.81 -15.53 11.44
CA GLN A 119 -11.95 -16.63 11.88
C GLN A 119 -11.99 -16.85 13.39
N SER A 120 -12.58 -15.91 14.14
CA SER A 120 -12.70 -16.01 15.58
C SER A 120 -13.70 -17.09 15.97
N ALA A 121 -13.43 -17.78 17.08
CA ALA A 121 -14.33 -18.78 17.65
C ALA A 121 -15.65 -18.17 18.18
N ASP A 122 -15.74 -16.85 18.17
CA ASP A 122 -16.86 -16.06 18.64
C ASP A 122 -17.98 -15.90 17.59
N TRP A 123 -17.70 -16.23 16.32
CA TRP A 123 -18.72 -16.27 15.28
C TRP A 123 -19.76 -17.36 15.58
N PRO A 124 -21.06 -17.04 15.68
CA PRO A 124 -22.06 -18.06 15.92
C PRO A 124 -22.11 -18.99 14.73
N SER A 125 -21.85 -20.27 14.98
CA SER A 125 -21.90 -21.34 13.97
C SER A 125 -23.24 -21.31 13.22
N GLY A 126 -23.23 -20.71 12.02
CA GLY A 126 -24.41 -20.42 11.22
C GLY A 126 -24.21 -19.22 10.29
N GLY A 127 -24.81 -19.27 9.10
CA GLY A 127 -24.64 -18.24 8.06
C GLY A 127 -23.42 -18.49 7.17
N ASN A 128 -23.37 -17.81 6.02
CA ASN A 128 -22.36 -17.96 4.97
C ASN A 128 -20.95 -17.44 5.38
N GLN A 129 -20.43 -17.86 6.53
CA GLN A 129 -19.13 -17.48 7.09
C GLN A 129 -17.98 -17.80 6.13
N GLU A 130 -17.94 -19.02 5.58
CA GLU A 130 -16.90 -19.46 4.64
C GLU A 130 -16.85 -18.58 3.39
N ASP A 131 -18.01 -18.20 2.86
CA ASP A 131 -18.11 -17.39 1.65
C ASP A 131 -17.75 -15.92 1.93
N ALA A 132 -18.19 -15.37 3.07
CA ALA A 132 -17.76 -14.04 3.52
C ALA A 132 -16.25 -14.00 3.78
N LEU A 133 -15.66 -15.08 4.32
CA LEU A 133 -14.23 -15.19 4.55
C LEU A 133 -13.47 -15.27 3.24
N ASN A 134 -13.94 -16.08 2.29
CA ASN A 134 -13.35 -16.18 0.95
C ASN A 134 -13.39 -14.82 0.23
N THR A 135 -14.51 -14.12 0.31
CA THR A 135 -14.70 -12.79 -0.28
C THR A 135 -13.81 -11.74 0.40
N ALA A 136 -13.72 -11.73 1.73
CA ALA A 136 -12.82 -10.84 2.46
C ALA A 136 -11.35 -11.11 2.11
N GLN A 137 -10.98 -12.37 1.95
CA GLN A 137 -9.63 -12.76 1.53
C GLN A 137 -9.36 -12.39 0.07
N ALA A 138 -10.33 -12.57 -0.83
CA ALA A 138 -10.23 -12.14 -2.22
C ALA A 138 -10.12 -10.61 -2.35
N ALA A 139 -10.80 -9.84 -1.50
CA ALA A 139 -10.63 -8.39 -1.45
C ALA A 139 -9.22 -7.99 -1.00
N LEU A 140 -8.67 -8.66 0.02
CA LEU A 140 -7.28 -8.45 0.45
C LEU A 140 -6.29 -8.86 -0.65
N ASP A 141 -6.55 -9.93 -1.39
CA ASP A 141 -5.74 -10.36 -2.54
C ASP A 141 -5.84 -9.40 -3.75
N GLY A 142 -6.72 -8.39 -3.67
CA GLY A 142 -6.96 -7.43 -4.75
C GLY A 142 -7.85 -7.96 -5.87
N LEU A 143 -8.51 -9.10 -5.67
CA LEU A 143 -9.48 -9.69 -6.61
C LEU A 143 -10.86 -9.03 -6.51
N LEU A 144 -11.19 -8.44 -5.36
CA LEU A 144 -12.46 -7.76 -5.07
C LEU A 144 -12.23 -6.41 -4.38
N SER A 145 -13.25 -5.55 -4.32
CA SER A 145 -13.17 -4.28 -3.61
C SER A 145 -13.54 -4.43 -2.13
N ALA A 146 -13.11 -3.48 -1.29
CA ALA A 146 -13.55 -3.39 0.11
C ALA A 146 -15.09 -3.37 0.25
N SER A 147 -15.78 -2.73 -0.70
CA SER A 147 -17.24 -2.68 -0.74
C SER A 147 -17.87 -4.06 -0.93
N ASP A 148 -17.32 -4.89 -1.82
CA ASP A 148 -17.82 -6.25 -2.07
C ASP A 148 -17.63 -7.15 -0.83
N ALA A 149 -16.45 -7.08 -0.21
CA ALA A 149 -16.17 -7.79 1.04
C ALA A 149 -17.09 -7.34 2.18
N ARG A 150 -17.36 -6.04 2.28
CA ARG A 150 -18.28 -5.47 3.26
C ARG A 150 -19.70 -5.99 3.07
N ASP A 151 -20.22 -5.95 1.85
CA ASP A 151 -21.59 -6.38 1.54
C ASP A 151 -21.77 -7.85 1.92
N ARG A 152 -20.81 -8.69 1.53
CA ARG A 152 -20.82 -10.12 1.86
C ARG A 152 -20.73 -10.39 3.37
N PHE A 153 -19.93 -9.59 4.08
CA PHE A 153 -19.83 -9.67 5.54
C PHE A 153 -21.16 -9.29 6.22
N ILE A 154 -21.83 -8.23 5.74
CA ILE A 154 -23.14 -7.81 6.25
C ILE A 154 -24.18 -8.90 6.04
N GLU A 155 -24.24 -9.50 4.86
CA GLU A 155 -25.15 -10.61 4.58
C GLU A 155 -24.92 -11.79 5.52
N ALA A 156 -23.66 -12.18 5.73
CA ALA A 156 -23.31 -13.26 6.66
C ALA A 156 -23.69 -12.92 8.10
N ALA A 157 -23.39 -11.70 8.55
CA ALA A 157 -23.72 -11.22 9.90
C ALA A 157 -25.22 -11.11 10.14
N GLN A 158 -25.98 -10.71 9.12
CA GLN A 158 -27.44 -10.65 9.15
C GLN A 158 -28.05 -12.05 9.26
N GLN A 159 -27.55 -13.01 8.48
CA GLN A 159 -28.02 -14.41 8.54
C GLN A 159 -27.67 -15.08 9.88
N ALA A 160 -26.53 -14.73 10.45
CA ALA A 160 -26.08 -15.23 11.74
C ALA A 160 -26.76 -14.51 12.93
N GLY A 161 -27.51 -13.43 12.68
CA GLY A 161 -28.24 -12.68 13.70
C GLY A 161 -27.37 -11.80 14.60
N VAL A 162 -26.13 -11.53 14.21
CA VAL A 162 -25.15 -10.73 14.98
C VAL A 162 -25.07 -9.28 14.51
N LEU A 163 -25.70 -8.94 13.39
CA LEU A 163 -25.60 -7.59 12.83
C LEU A 163 -26.41 -6.57 13.64
N ILE A 164 -25.76 -5.48 14.07
CA ILE A 164 -26.43 -4.32 14.64
C ILE A 164 -26.57 -3.27 13.52
N PHE A 165 -27.80 -2.96 13.13
CA PHE A 165 -28.08 -1.77 12.34
C PHE A 165 -28.15 -0.56 13.29
N GLU A 166 -27.25 0.39 13.13
CA GLU A 166 -27.40 1.75 13.68
C GLU A 166 -27.99 2.70 12.64
#